data_AF-A0A444UYH9-F1
#
_entry.id   AF-A0A444UYH9-F1
#
_cell.length_a   1.000
_cell.length_b   1.000
_cell.length_c   1.000
_cell.angle_alpha   90.00
_cell.angle_beta   90.00
_cell.angle_gamma   90.00
#
_symmetry.space_group_name_H-M   'P 1'
#
loop_
_entity.id
_entity.type
_entity.pdbx_description
1 polymer ?
#
loop_
_entity_poly.entity_id
_entity_poly.type
_entity_poly.pdbx_seq_one_letter_code
_entity_poly.pdbx_strand_id
1 'polypeptide(L)'
;MRDSEWRCYDICLERFPKEATTSADMEARLDCGLVKGHAYAVTDVRKVRLGHGLLSYLKSEKLFMIRMRNPWGEKEWNGPWSDRMTFEDFCKYYTDLILCRLINTSYLSIHKTWEEAVMRGSWDRHDDPLRNRSGGCINYKVTFLQNPQYVFDVKKPEDEVLICLQQKDRRARPKEGKGENLAMGFDIHRVELNRKYRMHTVQQKVAGSVYINSRCVFFKKELREGRYVIIPTTFDPGHIGDFLVRVFSDVPSDCKELTLDEPPQTCWTGMCGYPQLVTQVHVLGAQGLQVQGSNGAANPYVIISCEGEKVRSPVHKDCLNPEFDVKALFYRKKPREHIHIQIYSKNVMCDTFMGQVILTSDPSDLQQEHTLHLRDKGNRQSNDLPGNITVSIITKDVLTNI
;
A
#
# COMPACT_ATOMS: atom_id res chain seq x y z
N MET A 1 -11.72 -23.50 -16.55
CA MET A 1 -12.67 -22.61 -17.25
C MET A 1 -12.99 -21.28 -16.54
N ARG A 2 -12.56 -21.02 -15.28
CA ARG A 2 -12.90 -19.78 -14.54
C ARG A 2 -11.86 -18.64 -14.60
N ASP A 3 -10.69 -18.85 -15.21
CA ASP A 3 -9.61 -17.85 -15.25
C ASP A 3 -9.56 -16.98 -16.51
N SER A 4 -10.29 -17.31 -17.58
CA SER A 4 -10.23 -16.55 -18.85
C SER A 4 -10.80 -15.13 -18.73
N GLU A 5 -11.73 -14.88 -17.81
CA GLU A 5 -12.32 -13.54 -17.59
C GLU A 5 -11.34 -12.55 -16.91
N TRP A 6 -10.33 -13.10 -16.22
CA TRP A 6 -9.29 -12.36 -15.49
C TRP A 6 -7.94 -12.42 -16.17
N ARG A 7 -7.80 -13.21 -17.24
CA ARG A 7 -6.68 -13.05 -18.16
C ARG A 7 -6.80 -11.65 -18.76
N CYS A 8 -6.01 -10.74 -18.21
CA CYS A 8 -5.29 -9.85 -19.10
C CYS A 8 -4.60 -10.79 -20.09
N TYR A 9 -5.01 -10.77 -21.36
CA TYR A 9 -3.98 -10.81 -22.38
C TYR A 9 -2.98 -9.76 -21.92
N ASP A 10 -1.75 -10.22 -21.67
CA ASP A 10 -0.63 -9.40 -21.26
C ASP A 10 -0.78 -8.02 -21.88
N ILE A 11 -0.83 -7.02 -21.00
CA ILE A 11 -1.25 -5.66 -21.29
C ILE A 11 -0.72 -5.29 -22.69
N CYS A 12 -1.61 -4.81 -23.57
CA CYS A 12 -1.20 -4.40 -24.91
C CYS A 12 -0.60 -2.99 -24.81
N LEU A 13 0.57 -2.78 -25.43
CA LEU A 13 1.15 -1.45 -25.61
C LEU A 13 0.27 -0.70 -26.59
N GLU A 14 -0.67 0.09 -26.08
CA GLU A 14 -1.52 0.96 -26.87
C GLU A 14 -1.29 2.40 -26.42
N ARG A 15 -0.87 3.25 -27.35
CA ARG A 15 -0.73 4.70 -27.12
C ARG A 15 -1.44 5.44 -28.24
N PHE A 16 -2.32 6.35 -27.85
CA PHE A 16 -3.15 7.15 -28.74
C PHE A 16 -2.42 8.47 -29.10
N PRO A 17 -2.27 8.80 -30.39
CA PRO A 17 -1.94 10.16 -30.79
C PRO A 17 -3.12 11.07 -30.40
N LYS A 18 -2.82 12.24 -29.82
CA LYS A 18 -3.74 13.33 -29.41
C LYS A 18 -5.23 12.98 -29.29
N GLU A 19 -5.81 13.15 -28.10
CA GLU A 19 -7.23 12.91 -27.81
C GLU A 19 -8.18 13.35 -28.95
N ALA A 20 -8.91 12.37 -29.50
CA ALA A 20 -10.03 12.63 -30.38
C ALA A 20 -11.21 13.06 -29.51
N THR A 21 -11.58 14.33 -29.58
CA THR A 21 -12.67 14.91 -28.77
C THR A 21 -14.06 14.68 -29.36
N THR A 22 -14.12 14.23 -30.62
CA THR A 22 -15.37 13.87 -31.31
C THR A 22 -15.25 12.53 -32.03
N SER A 23 -16.38 11.87 -32.32
CA SER A 23 -16.40 10.62 -33.08
C SER A 23 -15.90 10.78 -34.52
N ALA A 24 -15.98 11.99 -35.09
CA ALA A 24 -15.45 12.34 -36.40
C ALA A 24 -13.91 12.52 -36.39
N ASP A 25 -13.32 12.80 -35.23
CA ASP A 25 -11.87 12.93 -35.04
C ASP A 25 -11.17 11.60 -34.72
N MET A 26 -11.93 10.55 -34.38
CA MET A 26 -11.38 9.21 -34.21
C MET A 26 -10.83 8.70 -35.54
N GLU A 27 -9.62 8.17 -35.52
CA GLU A 27 -8.88 7.71 -36.70
C GLU A 27 -8.51 8.82 -37.72
N ALA A 28 -8.66 10.09 -37.34
CA ALA A 28 -8.24 11.21 -38.18
C ALA A 28 -6.71 11.28 -38.28
N ARG A 29 -6.21 11.46 -39.50
CA ARG A 29 -4.77 11.55 -39.79
C ARG A 29 -4.23 12.94 -39.45
N LEU A 30 -3.13 12.98 -38.72
CA LEU A 30 -2.33 14.19 -38.52
C LEU A 30 -1.41 14.40 -39.73
N ASP A 31 -1.03 15.67 -39.99
CA ASP A 31 -0.10 16.05 -41.06
C ASP A 31 1.25 15.31 -40.99
N CYS A 32 1.61 14.86 -39.78
CA CYS A 32 2.83 14.12 -39.51
C CYS A 32 2.72 12.58 -39.72
N GLY A 33 1.55 12.09 -40.13
CA GLY A 33 1.31 10.68 -40.47
C GLY A 33 0.71 9.82 -39.36
N LEU A 34 0.63 10.30 -38.12
CA LEU A 34 -0.03 9.58 -37.02
C LEU A 34 -1.55 9.62 -37.12
N VAL A 35 -2.21 8.60 -36.57
CA VAL A 35 -3.67 8.45 -36.57
C VAL A 35 -4.20 8.73 -35.17
N LYS A 36 -5.00 9.80 -34.99
CA LYS A 36 -5.58 10.14 -33.67
C LYS A 36 -6.47 9.04 -33.13
N GLY A 37 -6.43 8.81 -31.82
CA GLY A 37 -7.28 7.81 -31.18
C GLY A 37 -7.01 6.36 -31.60
N HIS A 38 -5.87 6.09 -32.26
CA HIS A 38 -5.42 4.75 -32.62
C HIS A 38 -4.22 4.28 -31.78
N ALA A 39 -4.17 2.98 -31.47
CA ALA A 39 -3.13 2.39 -30.64
C ALA A 39 -1.83 2.13 -31.41
N TYR A 40 -0.68 2.59 -30.89
CA TYR A 40 0.66 2.23 -31.39
C TYR A 40 1.48 1.45 -30.36
N ALA A 41 2.26 0.46 -30.84
CA ALA A 41 3.13 -0.35 -29.98
C ALA A 41 4.55 0.23 -29.89
N VAL A 42 5.08 0.39 -28.68
CA VAL A 42 6.52 0.69 -28.49
C VAL A 42 7.30 -0.60 -28.66
N THR A 43 8.31 -0.62 -29.53
CA THR A 43 9.09 -1.85 -29.83
C THR A 43 10.57 -1.74 -29.49
N ASP A 44 11.09 -0.55 -29.19
CA ASP A 44 12.47 -0.35 -28.74
C ASP A 44 12.63 1.04 -28.10
N VAL A 45 13.55 1.17 -27.15
CA VAL A 45 13.99 2.45 -26.57
C VAL A 45 15.51 2.43 -26.48
N ARG A 46 16.17 3.38 -27.15
CA ARG A 46 17.63 3.42 -27.23
C ARG A 46 18.20 4.78 -26.91
N LYS A 47 19.40 4.75 -26.33
CA LYS A 47 20.25 5.93 -26.17
C LYS A 47 21.34 5.90 -27.24
N VAL A 48 21.28 6.82 -28.19
CA VAL A 48 22.20 6.90 -29.32
C VAL A 48 23.18 8.04 -29.10
N ARG A 49 24.47 7.79 -29.31
CA ARG A 49 25.51 8.83 -29.26
C ARG A 49 25.63 9.48 -30.63
N LEU A 50 25.69 10.81 -30.66
CA LEU A 50 25.94 11.58 -31.88
C LEU A 50 27.44 11.87 -32.03
N GLY A 51 27.95 11.70 -33.24
CA GLY A 51 29.35 11.98 -33.61
C GLY A 51 30.08 10.77 -34.17
N HIS A 52 31.05 11.03 -35.06
CA HIS A 52 31.93 10.01 -35.64
C HIS A 52 33.40 10.42 -35.38
N GLY A 53 34.24 9.47 -34.96
CA GLY A 53 35.69 9.68 -34.74
C GLY A 53 36.13 9.82 -33.28
N LEU A 54 37.45 9.70 -33.04
CA LEU A 54 38.07 9.55 -31.72
C LEU A 54 37.80 10.74 -30.76
N LEU A 55 37.69 11.96 -31.30
CA LEU A 55 37.42 13.20 -30.53
C LEU A 55 35.98 13.35 -30.05
N SER A 56 35.02 12.64 -30.67
CA SER A 56 33.60 12.63 -30.25
C SER A 56 33.38 11.86 -28.94
N TYR A 57 34.34 11.05 -28.50
CA TYR A 57 34.26 10.30 -27.25
C TYR A 57 34.25 11.20 -26.01
N LEU A 58 34.84 12.40 -26.12
CA LEU A 58 34.99 13.36 -25.03
C LEU A 58 33.84 14.38 -24.93
N LYS A 59 33.03 14.55 -26.00
CA LYS A 59 31.94 15.56 -26.08
C LYS A 59 30.68 15.09 -26.83
N SER A 60 30.41 13.78 -26.93
CA SER A 60 29.23 13.30 -27.67
C SER A 60 27.92 13.66 -26.96
N GLU A 61 27.09 14.43 -27.65
CA GLU A 61 25.67 14.58 -27.32
C GLU A 61 24.97 13.22 -27.43
N LYS A 62 24.03 12.97 -26.52
CA LYS A 62 23.31 11.70 -26.42
C LYS A 62 21.84 11.97 -26.70
N LEU A 63 21.28 11.28 -27.69
CA LEU A 63 19.86 11.32 -27.99
C LEU A 63 19.14 10.10 -27.41
N PHE A 64 17.94 10.32 -26.91
CA PHE A 64 17.02 9.24 -26.54
C PHE A 64 16.01 9.05 -27.68
N MET A 65 15.89 7.80 -28.13
CA MET A 65 15.05 7.42 -29.27
C MET A 65 14.06 6.35 -28.86
N ILE A 66 12.85 6.42 -29.42
CA ILE A 66 11.78 5.43 -29.22
C ILE A 66 11.32 4.94 -30.59
N ARG A 67 11.23 3.61 -30.74
CA ARG A 67 10.65 2.98 -31.94
C ARG A 67 9.20 2.60 -31.69
N MET A 68 8.32 3.06 -32.56
CA MET A 68 6.89 2.76 -32.54
C MET A 68 6.51 1.89 -33.74
N ARG A 69 5.45 1.11 -33.62
CA ARG A 69 4.86 0.31 -34.71
C ARG A 69 3.36 0.56 -34.78
N ASN A 70 2.86 0.83 -36.00
CA ASN A 70 1.42 0.83 -36.26
C ASN A 70 0.92 -0.63 -36.40
N PRO A 71 -0.07 -1.07 -35.61
CA PRO A 71 -0.62 -2.42 -35.72
C PRO A 71 -1.22 -2.74 -37.10
N TRP A 72 -1.68 -1.73 -37.84
CA TRP A 72 -2.25 -1.93 -39.18
C TRP A 72 -1.21 -2.23 -40.27
N GLY A 73 0.10 -2.11 -39.97
CA GLY A 73 1.17 -2.44 -40.92
C GLY A 73 1.31 -1.46 -42.10
N GLU A 74 0.44 -0.46 -42.18
CA GLU A 74 0.46 0.63 -43.15
C GLU A 74 0.31 1.97 -42.41
N LYS A 75 0.67 3.09 -43.05
CA LYS A 75 0.47 4.45 -42.53
C LYS A 75 1.30 4.75 -41.27
N GLU A 76 2.62 4.74 -41.42
CA GLU A 76 3.58 5.03 -40.34
C GLU A 76 3.95 6.53 -40.27
N TRP A 77 4.66 6.92 -39.21
CA TRP A 77 5.17 8.28 -39.01
C TRP A 77 6.06 8.70 -40.18
N ASN A 78 5.75 9.85 -40.80
CA ASN A 78 6.49 10.35 -41.97
C ASN A 78 7.36 11.58 -41.66
N GLY A 79 7.43 12.01 -40.40
CA GLY A 79 8.30 13.10 -39.98
C GLY A 79 9.77 12.66 -39.89
N PRO A 80 10.68 13.56 -39.44
CA PRO A 80 12.09 13.23 -39.27
C PRO A 80 12.30 11.90 -38.51
N TRP A 81 13.12 11.00 -39.08
CA TRP A 81 13.45 9.67 -38.57
C TRP A 81 12.29 8.66 -38.48
N SER A 82 11.52 8.43 -39.55
CA SER A 82 10.58 7.29 -39.64
C SER A 82 11.25 5.95 -39.28
N ASP A 83 10.49 5.07 -38.63
CA ASP A 83 10.90 3.91 -37.81
C ASP A 83 11.70 4.20 -36.53
N ARG A 84 12.14 5.45 -36.25
CA ARG A 84 12.88 5.82 -35.02
C ARG A 84 12.63 7.28 -34.62
N MET A 85 11.51 7.54 -33.96
CA MET A 85 11.15 8.87 -33.44
C MET A 85 12.07 9.31 -32.28
N THR A 86 12.31 10.62 -32.13
CA THR A 86 13.02 11.16 -30.96
C THR A 86 12.13 11.14 -29.72
N PHE A 87 12.73 11.21 -28.53
CA PHE A 87 11.96 11.33 -27.29
C PHE A 87 11.16 12.64 -27.21
N GLU A 88 11.64 13.75 -27.78
CA GLU A 88 10.87 15.00 -27.79
C GLU A 88 9.60 14.89 -28.64
N ASP A 89 9.70 14.28 -29.83
CA ASP A 89 8.53 14.05 -30.68
C ASP A 89 7.54 13.09 -30.00
N PHE A 90 8.04 12.06 -29.31
CA PHE A 90 7.21 11.17 -28.50
C PHE A 90 6.41 11.93 -27.43
N CYS A 91 7.04 12.85 -26.70
CA CYS A 91 6.39 13.68 -25.70
C CYS A 91 5.42 14.70 -26.31
N LYS A 92 5.65 15.15 -27.55
CA LYS A 92 4.83 16.16 -28.23
C LYS A 92 3.54 15.60 -28.82
N TYR A 93 3.58 14.38 -29.39
CA TYR A 93 2.47 13.86 -30.20
C TYR A 93 1.59 12.82 -29.51
N TYR A 94 2.06 12.22 -28.41
CA TYR A 94 1.35 11.15 -27.74
C TYR A 94 1.00 11.51 -26.30
N THR A 95 -0.19 11.09 -25.87
CA THR A 95 -0.76 11.46 -24.57
C THR A 95 -0.54 10.36 -23.53
N ASP A 96 -0.82 9.10 -23.84
CA ASP A 96 -0.92 8.03 -22.82
C ASP A 96 0.02 6.85 -23.08
N LEU A 97 0.92 6.50 -22.16
CA LEU A 97 1.79 5.32 -22.30
C LEU A 97 1.32 4.21 -21.37
N ILE A 98 0.87 3.10 -21.95
CA ILE A 98 0.49 1.90 -21.19
C ILE A 98 1.68 0.93 -21.19
N LEU A 99 2.28 0.67 -20.03
CA LEU A 99 3.41 -0.25 -19.91
C LEU A 99 3.00 -1.59 -19.29
N CYS A 100 3.46 -2.64 -19.95
CA CYS A 100 2.97 -3.99 -19.77
C CYS A 100 4.07 -4.82 -19.14
N ARG A 101 4.14 -4.81 -17.81
CA ARG A 101 5.19 -5.55 -17.10
C ARG A 101 4.71 -6.96 -16.80
N LEU A 102 5.28 -7.95 -17.49
CA LEU A 102 5.21 -9.31 -16.99
C LEU A 102 6.07 -9.39 -15.72
N ILE A 103 5.42 -9.53 -14.58
CA ILE A 103 6.11 -9.62 -13.30
C ILE A 103 6.62 -11.05 -13.16
N ASN A 104 7.94 -11.20 -13.06
CA ASN A 104 8.57 -12.50 -12.95
C ASN A 104 8.25 -13.12 -11.58
N THR A 105 7.36 -14.11 -11.55
CA THR A 105 6.99 -14.88 -10.35
C THR A 105 7.60 -16.29 -10.36
N SER A 106 8.51 -16.58 -11.30
CA SER A 106 9.08 -17.92 -11.45
C SER A 106 10.18 -18.19 -10.42
N TYR A 107 10.01 -19.23 -9.61
CA TYR A 107 11.00 -19.67 -8.62
C TYR A 107 12.35 -20.13 -9.21
N LEU A 108 12.41 -20.43 -10.50
CA LEU A 108 13.60 -20.91 -11.20
C LEU A 108 14.19 -19.83 -12.12
N SER A 109 14.33 -18.60 -11.61
CA SER A 109 14.87 -17.47 -12.36
C SER A 109 16.23 -17.01 -11.82
N ILE A 110 17.12 -16.61 -12.73
CA ILE A 110 18.36 -15.89 -12.40
C ILE A 110 18.12 -14.39 -12.13
N HIS A 111 16.92 -13.90 -12.41
CA HIS A 111 16.52 -12.51 -12.22
C HIS A 111 15.60 -12.35 -11.00
N LYS A 112 15.42 -11.11 -10.54
CA LYS A 112 14.50 -10.78 -9.44
C LYS A 112 13.14 -11.46 -9.67
N THR A 113 12.72 -12.22 -8.66
CA THR A 113 11.42 -12.87 -8.58
C THR A 113 10.53 -12.09 -7.62
N TRP A 114 9.23 -12.21 -7.82
CA TRP A 114 8.21 -11.55 -7.01
C TRP A 114 7.28 -12.59 -6.44
N GLU A 115 6.89 -12.39 -5.19
CA GLU A 115 5.79 -13.11 -4.57
C GLU A 115 4.50 -12.37 -4.88
N GLU A 116 3.51 -13.11 -5.40
CA GLU A 116 2.22 -12.56 -5.81
C GLU A 116 1.13 -13.01 -4.84
N ALA A 117 0.37 -12.05 -4.31
CA ALA A 117 -0.90 -12.30 -3.65
C ALA A 117 -2.05 -11.79 -4.52
N VAL A 118 -3.08 -12.62 -4.70
CA VAL A 118 -4.22 -12.34 -5.59
C VAL A 118 -5.51 -12.38 -4.78
N MET A 119 -6.20 -11.24 -4.70
CA MET A 119 -7.46 -11.10 -3.97
C MET A 119 -8.59 -10.74 -4.94
N ARG A 120 -9.61 -11.60 -5.00
CA ARG A 120 -10.85 -11.34 -5.74
C ARG A 120 -11.83 -10.67 -4.80
N GLY A 121 -12.48 -9.62 -5.26
CA GLY A 121 -13.47 -8.87 -4.48
C GLY A 121 -14.56 -8.28 -5.35
N SER A 122 -15.55 -7.70 -4.70
CA SER A 122 -16.68 -7.04 -5.36
C SER A 122 -17.07 -5.79 -4.56
N TRP A 123 -17.39 -4.71 -5.27
CA TRP A 123 -18.17 -3.61 -4.69
C TRP A 123 -19.62 -4.02 -4.78
N ASP A 124 -20.25 -4.29 -3.64
CA ASP A 124 -21.63 -4.71 -3.56
C ASP A 124 -22.42 -3.74 -2.69
N ARG A 125 -23.62 -3.39 -3.15
CA ARG A 125 -24.51 -2.50 -2.41
C ARG A 125 -25.30 -3.30 -1.38
N HIS A 126 -25.41 -2.77 -0.17
CA HIS A 126 -26.27 -3.32 0.88
C HIS A 126 -26.85 -2.20 1.75
N ASP A 127 -28.06 -2.40 2.30
CA ASP A 127 -28.73 -1.38 3.13
C ASP A 127 -28.10 -1.24 4.52
N ASP A 128 -27.69 -2.35 5.13
CA ASP A 128 -26.84 -2.36 6.33
C ASP A 128 -25.43 -1.81 6.03
N PRO A 129 -25.02 -0.68 6.65
CA PRO A 129 -23.70 -0.07 6.44
C PRO A 129 -22.51 -0.98 6.73
N LEU A 130 -22.63 -1.93 7.67
CA LEU A 130 -21.55 -2.88 8.00
C LEU A 130 -21.36 -3.93 6.91
N ARG A 131 -22.40 -4.19 6.11
CA ARG A 131 -22.39 -5.14 4.99
C ARG A 131 -22.23 -4.49 3.63
N ASN A 132 -22.45 -3.18 3.52
CA ASN A 132 -22.20 -2.44 2.29
C ASN A 132 -20.72 -2.52 1.91
N ARG A 133 -20.43 -2.69 0.62
CA ARG A 133 -19.06 -2.76 0.05
C ARG A 133 -18.86 -1.77 -1.09
N SER A 134 -19.83 -0.92 -1.41
CA SER A 134 -19.73 0.13 -2.44
C SER A 134 -19.68 1.52 -1.81
N GLY A 135 -18.60 1.82 -1.09
CA GLY A 135 -18.49 3.00 -0.22
C GLY A 135 -17.99 4.29 -0.91
N GLY A 136 -17.46 4.19 -2.13
CA GLY A 136 -16.86 5.33 -2.84
C GLY A 136 -15.49 5.75 -2.29
N CYS A 137 -14.87 6.76 -2.88
CA CYS A 137 -13.53 7.21 -2.50
C CYS A 137 -13.51 8.02 -1.19
N ILE A 138 -12.31 8.42 -0.74
CA ILE A 138 -12.07 9.11 0.55
C ILE A 138 -12.84 10.44 0.71
N ASN A 139 -13.30 11.03 -0.40
CA ASN A 139 -14.18 12.21 -0.37
C ASN A 139 -15.50 11.92 0.36
N TYR A 140 -15.96 10.67 0.33
CA TYR A 140 -17.17 10.18 0.99
C TYR A 140 -16.83 9.57 2.35
N LYS A 141 -16.35 10.40 3.29
CA LYS A 141 -15.80 9.96 4.59
C LYS A 141 -16.70 9.00 5.38
N VAL A 142 -18.01 9.17 5.30
CA VAL A 142 -19.00 8.35 6.04
C VAL A 142 -19.06 6.91 5.49
N THR A 143 -18.92 6.74 4.18
CA THR A 143 -19.09 5.44 3.50
C THR A 143 -17.78 4.82 3.05
N PHE A 144 -16.69 5.58 3.00
CA PHE A 144 -15.38 5.14 2.50
C PHE A 144 -14.88 3.81 3.12
N LEU A 145 -15.00 3.65 4.44
CA LEU A 145 -14.52 2.45 5.12
C LEU A 145 -15.44 1.23 4.96
N GLN A 146 -16.62 1.42 4.35
CA GLN A 146 -17.51 0.31 4.01
C GLN A 146 -16.95 -0.53 2.86
N ASN A 147 -16.10 0.03 1.99
CA ASN A 147 -15.44 -0.72 0.92
C ASN A 147 -14.69 -1.98 1.44
N PRO A 148 -14.41 -2.97 0.59
CA PRO A 148 -13.54 -4.09 0.93
C PRO A 148 -12.18 -3.60 1.45
N GLN A 149 -11.58 -4.34 2.37
CA GLN A 149 -10.32 -3.97 3.01
C GLN A 149 -9.38 -5.17 3.00
N TYR A 150 -8.18 -5.00 2.45
CA TYR A 150 -7.19 -6.07 2.34
C TYR A 150 -5.95 -5.71 3.13
N VAL A 151 -5.62 -6.50 4.15
CA VAL A 151 -4.40 -6.33 4.94
C VAL A 151 -3.23 -7.01 4.22
N PHE A 152 -2.04 -6.43 4.31
CA PHE A 152 -0.78 -7.05 3.87
C PHE A 152 0.41 -6.53 4.69
N ASP A 153 1.47 -7.31 4.73
CA ASP A 153 2.67 -7.06 5.52
C ASP A 153 3.88 -6.81 4.61
N VAL A 154 4.66 -5.79 4.95
CA VAL A 154 6.00 -5.55 4.43
C VAL A 154 6.99 -6.03 5.50
N LYS A 155 7.75 -7.08 5.19
CA LYS A 155 8.60 -7.79 6.17
C LYS A 155 10.08 -7.39 6.10
N LYS A 156 10.50 -6.73 5.03
CA LYS A 156 11.85 -6.15 4.92
C LYS A 156 11.85 -4.74 5.52
N PRO A 157 13.00 -4.23 5.99
CA PRO A 157 13.13 -2.85 6.48
C PRO A 157 12.54 -1.83 5.50
N GLU A 158 12.80 -2.02 4.21
CA GLU A 158 12.18 -1.34 3.08
C GLU A 158 11.97 -2.36 1.95
N ASP A 159 10.82 -2.32 1.29
CA ASP A 159 10.50 -3.18 0.14
C ASP A 159 9.77 -2.38 -0.96
N GLU A 160 10.05 -2.73 -2.21
CA GLU A 160 9.31 -2.20 -3.36
C GLU A 160 8.01 -3.01 -3.50
N VAL A 161 6.86 -2.35 -3.35
CA VAL A 161 5.55 -3.00 -3.49
C VAL A 161 4.87 -2.53 -4.77
N LEU A 162 4.37 -3.48 -5.54
CA LEU A 162 3.56 -3.22 -6.74
C LEU A 162 2.12 -3.66 -6.48
N ILE A 163 1.15 -2.83 -6.85
CA ILE A 163 -0.28 -3.14 -6.69
C ILE A 163 -0.99 -2.89 -8.02
N CYS A 164 -1.75 -3.87 -8.53
CA CYS A 164 -2.74 -3.63 -9.59
C CYS A 164 -4.14 -3.87 -9.03
N LEU A 165 -5.01 -2.88 -9.19
CA LEU A 165 -6.45 -3.02 -9.06
C LEU A 165 -7.04 -3.16 -10.45
N GLN A 166 -7.76 -4.24 -10.72
CA GLN A 166 -8.34 -4.53 -12.03
C GLN A 166 -9.83 -4.80 -11.90
N GLN A 167 -10.67 -4.09 -12.66
CA GLN A 167 -12.10 -4.41 -12.75
C GLN A 167 -12.34 -5.53 -13.77
N LYS A 168 -13.39 -6.31 -13.53
CA LYS A 168 -13.85 -7.36 -14.45
C LYS A 168 -14.25 -6.76 -15.79
N ASP A 169 -13.99 -7.48 -16.87
CA ASP A 169 -14.33 -7.01 -18.22
C ASP A 169 -15.83 -6.83 -18.40
N ARG A 170 -16.25 -5.61 -18.75
CA ARG A 170 -17.63 -5.26 -19.04
C ARG A 170 -17.96 -5.26 -20.54
N ARG A 171 -16.96 -5.34 -21.42
CA ARG A 171 -17.14 -5.25 -22.89
C ARG A 171 -17.94 -6.42 -23.46
N ALA A 172 -17.89 -7.58 -22.79
CA ALA A 172 -18.62 -8.79 -23.21
C ALA A 172 -20.13 -8.76 -22.90
N ARG A 173 -20.66 -7.73 -22.21
CA ARG A 173 -22.06 -7.64 -21.80
C ARG A 173 -22.73 -6.33 -22.27
N PRO A 174 -23.12 -6.23 -23.55
CA PRO A 174 -23.75 -5.02 -24.10
C PRO A 174 -25.09 -4.64 -23.44
N LYS A 175 -25.74 -5.59 -22.75
CA LYS A 175 -27.03 -5.39 -22.09
C LYS A 175 -26.94 -4.59 -20.78
N GLU A 176 -25.75 -4.45 -20.18
CA GLU A 176 -25.50 -3.77 -18.90
C GLU A 176 -24.90 -2.36 -19.07
N GLY A 177 -24.79 -1.86 -20.32
CA GLY A 177 -24.27 -0.53 -20.66
C GLY A 177 -23.35 -0.56 -21.89
N LYS A 178 -22.73 0.58 -22.23
CA LYS A 178 -21.76 0.68 -23.35
C LYS A 178 -20.40 0.00 -23.06
N GLY A 179 -20.28 -0.78 -22.00
CA GLY A 179 -19.01 -1.39 -21.57
C GLY A 179 -18.02 -0.38 -20.97
N GLU A 180 -18.52 0.75 -20.45
CA GLU A 180 -17.69 1.77 -19.81
C GLU A 180 -17.08 1.22 -18.50
N ASN A 181 -15.82 1.56 -18.29
CA ASN A 181 -15.11 1.23 -17.06
C ASN A 181 -15.62 2.13 -15.92
N LEU A 182 -15.55 1.64 -14.69
CA LEU A 182 -15.72 2.47 -13.51
C LEU A 182 -14.45 3.29 -13.30
N ALA A 183 -14.59 4.57 -12.94
CA ALA A 183 -13.50 5.32 -12.36
C ALA A 183 -13.16 4.71 -10.99
N MET A 184 -12.00 4.08 -10.88
CA MET A 184 -11.61 3.32 -9.69
C MET A 184 -10.18 3.64 -9.28
N GLY A 185 -9.89 3.38 -8.01
CA GLY A 185 -8.59 3.58 -7.39
C GLY A 185 -8.56 2.95 -6.02
N PHE A 186 -7.49 3.18 -5.28
CA PHE A 186 -7.38 2.67 -3.91
C PHE A 186 -6.49 3.55 -3.05
N ASP A 187 -6.69 3.44 -1.74
CA ASP A 187 -5.83 4.07 -0.74
C ASP A 187 -5.12 3.00 0.10
N ILE A 188 -3.89 3.31 0.52
CA ILE A 188 -3.06 2.47 1.39
C ILE A 188 -2.88 3.19 2.72
N HIS A 189 -3.24 2.50 3.80
CA HIS A 189 -3.13 3.00 5.15
C HIS A 189 -2.14 2.16 5.95
N ARG A 190 -1.29 2.80 6.76
CA ARG A 190 -0.47 2.11 7.77
C ARG A 190 -1.33 1.86 9.00
N VAL A 191 -1.34 0.63 9.47
CA VAL A 191 -2.22 0.18 10.56
C VAL A 191 -1.43 -0.52 11.66
N GLU A 192 -2.14 -0.98 12.68
CA GLU A 192 -1.56 -1.70 13.81
C GLU A 192 -0.96 -3.04 13.36
N LEU A 193 0.22 -3.38 13.88
CA LEU A 193 0.95 -4.60 13.47
C LEU A 193 0.17 -5.89 13.75
N ASN A 194 -0.78 -5.85 14.68
CA ASN A 194 -1.66 -6.96 15.02
C ASN A 194 -3.12 -6.75 14.58
N ARG A 195 -3.40 -5.83 13.64
CA ARG A 195 -4.75 -5.65 13.07
C ARG A 195 -5.25 -6.98 12.51
N LYS A 196 -6.42 -7.42 12.99
CA LYS A 196 -7.13 -8.64 12.55
C LYS A 196 -8.53 -8.36 12.00
N TYR A 197 -9.09 -7.19 12.29
CA TYR A 197 -10.47 -6.80 11.98
C TYR A 197 -10.50 -5.52 11.14
N ARG A 198 -11.64 -5.28 10.49
CA ARG A 198 -11.88 -4.13 9.60
C ARG A 198 -11.62 -2.81 10.30
N MET A 199 -11.12 -1.85 9.55
CA MET A 199 -10.99 -0.44 9.93
C MET A 199 -12.35 0.24 9.90
N HIS A 200 -12.62 1.02 10.95
CA HIS A 200 -13.81 1.85 11.08
C HIS A 200 -13.48 3.30 11.41
N THR A 201 -12.22 3.57 11.77
CA THR A 201 -11.63 4.91 11.77
C THR A 201 -10.50 4.96 10.75
N VAL A 202 -10.38 6.08 10.05
CA VAL A 202 -9.33 6.28 9.05
C VAL A 202 -7.98 6.34 9.76
N GLN A 203 -7.05 5.49 9.34
CA GLN A 203 -5.68 5.46 9.84
C GLN A 203 -4.77 6.37 8.99
N GLN A 204 -3.46 6.34 9.21
CA GLN A 204 -2.53 7.17 8.44
C GLN A 204 -2.48 6.70 6.98
N LYS A 205 -2.96 7.53 6.05
CA LYS A 205 -2.78 7.30 4.62
C LYS A 205 -1.32 7.51 4.25
N VAL A 206 -0.67 6.45 3.76
CA VAL A 206 0.74 6.50 3.33
C VAL A 206 0.89 6.61 1.81
N ALA A 207 -0.14 6.21 1.07
CA ALA A 207 -0.16 6.21 -0.38
C ALA A 207 -1.60 6.04 -0.92
N GLY A 208 -1.78 6.27 -2.21
CA GLY A 208 -2.99 5.93 -2.95
C GLY A 208 -2.74 6.03 -4.45
N SER A 209 -3.57 5.35 -5.23
CA SER A 209 -3.54 5.47 -6.68
C SER A 209 -4.27 6.74 -7.13
N VAL A 210 -4.02 7.15 -8.37
CA VAL A 210 -4.95 8.04 -9.07
C VAL A 210 -6.25 7.27 -9.37
N TYR A 211 -7.35 8.00 -9.56
CA TYR A 211 -8.60 7.44 -10.05
C TYR A 211 -8.65 7.59 -11.55
N ILE A 212 -8.77 6.47 -12.26
CA ILE A 212 -8.81 6.45 -13.72
C ILE A 212 -9.96 5.58 -14.21
N ASN A 213 -10.55 5.99 -15.32
CA ASN A 213 -11.58 5.24 -16.02
C ASN A 213 -10.93 4.16 -16.94
N SER A 214 -10.18 3.25 -16.33
CA SER A 214 -9.43 2.19 -17.03
C SER A 214 -9.68 0.82 -16.41
N ARG A 215 -9.33 -0.24 -17.13
CA ARG A 215 -9.55 -1.62 -16.68
C ARG A 215 -8.59 -2.05 -15.56
N CYS A 216 -7.36 -1.54 -15.52
CA CYS A 216 -6.44 -1.71 -14.38
C CYS A 216 -5.81 -0.36 -14.01
N VAL A 217 -5.61 -0.17 -12.70
CA VAL A 217 -4.77 0.87 -12.11
C VAL A 217 -3.54 0.20 -11.53
N PHE A 218 -2.36 0.59 -12.01
CA PHE A 218 -1.09 0.09 -11.51
C PHE A 218 -0.42 1.13 -10.61
N PHE A 219 0.17 0.66 -9.51
CA PHE A 219 0.84 1.49 -8.53
C PHE A 219 2.15 0.82 -8.10
N LYS A 220 3.17 1.64 -7.88
CA LYS A 220 4.48 1.21 -7.39
C LYS A 220 4.91 2.16 -6.28
N LYS A 221 5.36 1.62 -5.15
CA LYS A 221 5.86 2.41 -4.03
C LYS A 221 6.85 1.61 -3.17
N GLU A 222 7.88 2.28 -2.69
CA GLU A 222 8.72 1.78 -1.60
C GLU A 222 8.03 2.01 -0.26
N LEU A 223 7.84 0.95 0.50
CA LEU A 223 7.21 0.95 1.83
C LEU A 223 8.19 0.41 2.87
N ARG A 224 8.11 0.96 4.09
CA ARG A 224 8.90 0.49 5.24
C ARG A 224 8.28 -0.77 5.85
N GLU A 225 9.04 -1.45 6.69
CA GLU A 225 8.53 -2.59 7.45
C GLU A 225 7.27 -2.22 8.26
N GLY A 226 6.22 -3.05 8.15
CA GLY A 226 4.96 -2.81 8.84
C GLY A 226 3.77 -3.51 8.23
N ARG A 227 2.59 -3.23 8.79
CA ARG A 227 1.30 -3.74 8.33
C ARG A 227 0.48 -2.61 7.71
N TYR A 228 -0.16 -2.92 6.59
CA TYR A 228 -0.89 -1.98 5.78
C TYR A 228 -2.27 -2.52 5.38
N VAL A 229 -3.20 -1.63 5.10
CA VAL A 229 -4.52 -1.96 4.53
C VAL A 229 -4.72 -1.23 3.21
N ILE A 230 -5.05 -2.00 2.17
CA ILE A 230 -5.49 -1.50 0.85
C ILE A 230 -7.01 -1.44 0.86
N ILE A 231 -7.56 -0.28 0.49
CA ILE A 231 -9.00 -0.06 0.36
C ILE A 231 -9.30 0.26 -1.11
N PRO A 232 -9.65 -0.75 -1.93
CA PRO A 232 -10.09 -0.53 -3.31
C PRO A 232 -11.48 0.07 -3.36
N THR A 233 -11.65 1.12 -4.15
CA THR A 233 -12.90 1.88 -4.24
C THR A 233 -13.21 2.29 -5.67
N THR A 234 -14.50 2.46 -5.95
CA THR A 234 -14.97 3.31 -7.03
C THR A 234 -14.87 4.78 -6.62
N PHE A 235 -14.84 5.70 -7.59
CA PHE A 235 -14.81 7.13 -7.30
C PHE A 235 -16.05 7.55 -6.51
N ASP A 236 -17.25 7.25 -7.04
CA ASP A 236 -18.53 7.51 -6.38
C ASP A 236 -19.07 6.27 -5.65
N PRO A 237 -19.83 6.46 -4.56
CA PRO A 237 -20.45 5.37 -3.81
C PRO A 237 -21.60 4.72 -4.59
N GLY A 238 -21.97 3.51 -4.19
CA GLY A 238 -23.13 2.78 -4.74
C GLY A 238 -22.89 2.09 -6.08
N HIS A 239 -21.74 2.29 -6.73
CA HIS A 239 -21.36 1.52 -7.91
C HIS A 239 -21.03 0.07 -7.54
N ILE A 240 -21.57 -0.85 -8.33
CA ILE A 240 -21.41 -2.30 -8.15
C ILE A 240 -20.46 -2.84 -9.21
N GLY A 241 -19.59 -3.78 -8.85
CA GLY A 241 -18.73 -4.47 -9.80
C GLY A 241 -17.67 -5.36 -9.16
N ASP A 242 -17.27 -6.39 -9.89
CA ASP A 242 -16.20 -7.30 -9.50
C ASP A 242 -14.82 -6.69 -9.82
N PHE A 243 -13.86 -6.93 -8.94
CA PHE A 243 -12.46 -6.54 -9.13
C PHE A 243 -11.47 -7.60 -8.64
N LEU A 244 -10.21 -7.39 -9.00
CA LEU A 244 -9.06 -8.16 -8.59
C LEU A 244 -7.98 -7.19 -8.09
N VAL A 245 -7.49 -7.42 -6.88
CA VAL A 245 -6.29 -6.77 -6.33
C VAL A 245 -5.15 -7.77 -6.41
N ARG A 246 -4.02 -7.35 -6.99
CA ARG A 246 -2.79 -8.14 -7.03
C ARG A 246 -1.70 -7.34 -6.33
N VAL A 247 -1.06 -7.94 -5.34
CA VAL A 247 0.05 -7.35 -4.57
C VAL A 247 1.30 -8.15 -4.88
N PHE A 248 2.36 -7.45 -5.28
CA PHE A 248 3.67 -8.04 -5.54
C PHE A 248 4.69 -7.44 -4.60
N SER A 249 5.44 -8.30 -3.92
CA SER A 249 6.52 -7.96 -2.99
C SER A 249 7.68 -8.94 -3.14
N ASP A 250 8.83 -8.64 -2.53
CA ASP A 250 9.99 -9.53 -2.63
C ASP A 250 9.84 -10.83 -1.84
N VAL A 251 8.99 -10.81 -0.82
CA VAL A 251 8.67 -11.94 0.06
C VAL A 251 7.16 -12.04 0.25
N PRO A 252 6.60 -13.18 0.71
CA PRO A 252 5.16 -13.33 0.87
C PRO A 252 4.61 -12.27 1.83
N SER A 253 3.62 -11.51 1.36
CA SER A 253 3.03 -10.37 2.08
C SER A 253 1.89 -10.75 3.02
N ASP A 254 1.54 -12.03 3.14
CA ASP A 254 0.40 -12.54 3.94
C ASP A 254 -0.92 -11.80 3.65
N CYS A 255 -1.10 -11.35 2.40
CA CYS A 255 -2.24 -10.53 2.02
C CYS A 255 -3.56 -11.30 2.11
N LYS A 256 -4.57 -10.69 2.74
CA LYS A 256 -5.90 -11.29 2.92
C LYS A 256 -6.97 -10.22 3.18
N GLU A 257 -8.23 -10.57 2.99
CA GLU A 257 -9.35 -9.69 3.30
C GLU A 257 -9.62 -9.61 4.81
N LEU A 258 -9.94 -8.41 5.29
CA LEU A 258 -10.52 -8.16 6.60
C LEU A 258 -12.05 -8.22 6.48
N THR A 259 -12.65 -9.32 6.94
CA THR A 259 -14.09 -9.57 6.80
C THR A 259 -14.90 -9.31 8.06
N LEU A 260 -14.26 -9.42 9.22
CA LEU A 260 -14.87 -9.24 10.54
C LEU A 260 -14.65 -7.81 11.05
N ASP A 261 -15.69 -7.19 11.61
CA ASP A 261 -15.64 -5.83 12.18
C ASP A 261 -15.04 -5.82 13.60
N GLU A 262 -15.22 -6.90 14.36
CA GLU A 262 -14.76 -7.06 15.74
C GLU A 262 -14.51 -8.54 16.10
N PRO A 263 -13.92 -8.86 17.27
CA PRO A 263 -13.75 -10.24 17.72
C PRO A 263 -15.06 -11.03 17.71
N PRO A 264 -15.11 -12.22 17.10
CA PRO A 264 -16.35 -12.98 17.01
C PRO A 264 -16.77 -13.49 18.40
N GLN A 265 -18.08 -13.46 18.65
CA GLN A 265 -18.69 -14.17 19.77
C GLN A 265 -18.61 -15.68 19.50
N THR A 266 -18.03 -16.44 20.42
CA THR A 266 -17.93 -17.91 20.31
C THR A 266 -18.64 -18.58 21.48
N CYS A 267 -18.85 -19.89 21.40
CA CYS A 267 -19.42 -20.67 22.52
C CYS A 267 -18.58 -20.58 23.82
N TRP A 268 -17.31 -20.18 23.74
CA TRP A 268 -16.43 -19.97 24.89
C TRP A 268 -16.54 -18.57 25.50
N THR A 269 -17.25 -17.64 24.87
CA THR A 269 -17.32 -16.25 25.37
C THR A 269 -17.91 -16.19 26.78
N GLY A 270 -18.91 -17.01 27.09
CA GLY A 270 -19.51 -17.04 28.43
C GLY A 270 -18.54 -17.46 29.55
N MET A 271 -17.54 -18.28 29.23
CA MET A 271 -16.56 -18.75 30.22
C MET A 271 -15.28 -17.93 30.23
N CYS A 272 -14.82 -17.45 29.08
CA CYS A 272 -13.55 -16.73 28.93
C CYS A 272 -13.71 -15.20 28.92
N GLY A 273 -14.94 -14.69 29.00
CA GLY A 273 -15.28 -13.27 28.87
C GLY A 273 -15.16 -12.74 27.44
N TYR A 274 -15.86 -11.63 27.16
CA TYR A 274 -15.78 -10.88 25.92
C TYR A 274 -15.03 -9.56 26.13
N PRO A 275 -14.31 -9.03 25.11
CA PRO A 275 -13.76 -7.69 25.19
C PRO A 275 -14.84 -6.64 25.50
N GLN A 276 -14.52 -5.74 26.41
CA GLN A 276 -15.41 -4.64 26.83
C GLN A 276 -14.95 -3.29 26.28
N LEU A 277 -13.70 -3.20 25.84
CA LEU A 277 -13.13 -2.02 25.23
C LEU A 277 -12.05 -2.41 24.22
N VAL A 278 -11.74 -1.47 23.34
CA VAL A 278 -10.64 -1.55 22.38
C VAL A 278 -9.68 -0.41 22.65
N THR A 279 -8.38 -0.73 22.72
CA THR A 279 -7.32 0.25 22.94
C THR A 279 -6.30 0.19 21.80
N GLN A 280 -6.12 1.30 21.09
CA GLN A 280 -5.01 1.51 20.18
C GLN A 280 -3.87 2.19 20.96
N VAL A 281 -2.67 1.63 20.85
CA VAL A 281 -1.44 2.19 21.42
C VAL A 281 -0.52 2.52 20.27
N HIS A 282 -0.12 3.79 20.14
CA HIS A 282 0.85 4.26 19.14
C HIS A 282 2.12 4.70 19.87
N VAL A 283 3.19 3.93 19.69
CA VAL A 283 4.51 4.31 20.18
C VAL A 283 5.20 5.09 19.07
N LEU A 284 5.36 6.39 19.28
CA LEU A 284 5.95 7.31 18.31
C LEU A 284 7.46 7.12 18.28
N GLY A 285 8.10 7.14 19.45
CA GLY A 285 9.54 6.99 19.55
C GLY A 285 10.05 7.04 20.99
N ALA A 286 11.36 6.94 21.14
CA ALA A 286 12.06 7.16 22.39
C ALA A 286 13.27 8.06 22.17
N GLN A 287 13.72 8.72 23.23
CA GLN A 287 14.87 9.63 23.20
C GLN A 287 15.76 9.40 24.41
N GLY A 288 17.07 9.63 24.25
CA GLY A 288 18.03 9.57 25.34
C GLY A 288 18.21 8.16 25.95
N LEU A 289 18.02 7.11 25.14
CA LEU A 289 18.21 5.73 25.60
C LEU A 289 19.66 5.50 26.05
N GLN A 290 19.85 4.69 27.10
CA GLN A 290 21.18 4.37 27.60
C GLN A 290 21.88 3.33 26.71
N VAL A 291 23.17 3.56 26.46
CA VAL A 291 24.05 2.52 25.92
C VAL A 291 24.31 1.48 27.01
N GLN A 292 23.94 0.23 26.76
CA GLN A 292 24.15 -0.88 27.70
C GLN A 292 24.96 -2.06 27.13
N GLY A 293 25.46 -1.94 25.88
CA GLY A 293 26.26 -2.97 25.21
C GLY A 293 27.78 -2.74 25.30
N SER A 294 28.57 -3.82 25.28
CA SER A 294 30.04 -3.79 25.27
C SER A 294 30.65 -3.04 24.07
N ASN A 295 29.87 -2.89 22.99
CA ASN A 295 30.32 -2.32 21.72
C ASN A 295 29.85 -0.86 21.52
N GLY A 296 29.17 -0.26 22.50
CA GLY A 296 28.69 1.12 22.39
C GLY A 296 27.42 1.33 21.54
N ALA A 297 27.03 0.36 20.70
CA ALA A 297 25.84 0.44 19.85
C ALA A 297 24.58 -0.09 20.57
N ALA A 298 23.45 0.59 20.40
CA ALA A 298 22.14 0.15 20.88
C ALA A 298 21.22 -0.16 19.68
N ASN A 299 20.53 -1.30 19.72
CA ASN A 299 19.63 -1.72 18.65
C ASN A 299 18.19 -1.80 19.17
N PRO A 300 17.54 -0.66 19.48
CA PRO A 300 16.29 -0.67 20.22
C PRO A 300 15.10 -1.22 19.41
N TYR A 301 14.21 -1.91 20.12
CA TYR A 301 12.87 -2.27 19.68
C TYR A 301 11.91 -2.20 20.86
N VAL A 302 10.62 -2.06 20.59
CA VAL A 302 9.58 -1.98 21.61
C VAL A 302 8.69 -3.22 21.60
N ILE A 303 8.30 -3.67 22.79
CA ILE A 303 7.24 -4.65 23.02
C ILE A 303 6.09 -3.93 23.70
N ILE A 304 4.94 -3.91 23.05
CA ILE A 304 3.67 -3.43 23.61
C ILE A 304 2.88 -4.66 24.02
N SER A 305 2.42 -4.73 25.26
CA SER A 305 1.71 -5.90 25.78
C SER A 305 0.55 -5.54 26.69
N CYS A 306 -0.52 -6.30 26.56
CA CYS A 306 -1.73 -6.17 27.38
C CYS A 306 -2.47 -7.52 27.39
N GLU A 307 -2.92 -7.96 28.57
CA GLU A 307 -3.72 -9.19 28.74
C GLU A 307 -3.09 -10.46 28.10
N GLY A 308 -1.76 -10.55 28.07
CA GLY A 308 -1.02 -11.68 27.51
C GLY A 308 -0.72 -11.57 26.00
N GLU A 309 -1.40 -10.70 25.27
CA GLU A 309 -1.07 -10.39 23.88
C GLU A 309 0.15 -9.46 23.81
N LYS A 310 1.00 -9.66 22.80
CA LYS A 310 2.23 -8.89 22.59
C LYS A 310 2.37 -8.47 21.14
N VAL A 311 2.80 -7.23 20.94
CA VAL A 311 3.21 -6.68 19.64
C VAL A 311 4.65 -6.22 19.77
N ARG A 312 5.49 -6.61 18.82
CA ARG A 312 6.90 -6.26 18.79
C ARG A 312 7.19 -5.41 17.55
N SER A 313 7.89 -4.29 17.72
CA SER A 313 8.33 -3.46 16.60
C SER A 313 9.50 -4.08 15.83
N PRO A 314 9.79 -3.56 14.63
CA PRO A 314 11.11 -3.69 14.00
C PRO A 314 12.24 -3.21 14.93
N VAL A 315 13.46 -3.64 14.61
CA VAL A 315 14.68 -3.25 15.32
C VAL A 315 15.32 -2.06 14.62
N HIS A 316 15.57 -0.99 15.34
CA HIS A 316 16.37 0.14 14.85
C HIS A 316 17.83 -0.16 15.13
N LYS A 317 18.70 -0.05 14.13
CA LYS A 317 20.14 -0.35 14.29
C LYS A 317 20.88 0.90 14.75
N ASP A 318 21.77 0.72 15.72
CA ASP A 318 22.67 1.75 16.23
C ASP A 318 21.99 3.12 16.47
N CYS A 319 20.95 3.11 17.29
CA CYS A 319 20.08 4.28 17.49
C CYS A 319 19.72 4.45 18.97
N LEU A 320 19.92 5.66 19.51
CA LEU A 320 19.51 6.03 20.88
C LEU A 320 18.24 6.89 20.93
N ASN A 321 17.78 7.34 19.76
CA ASN A 321 16.58 8.15 19.61
C ASN A 321 15.67 7.55 18.52
N PRO A 322 15.18 6.30 18.69
CA PRO A 322 14.43 5.62 17.65
C PRO A 322 13.04 6.24 17.44
N GLU A 323 12.68 6.48 16.19
CA GLU A 323 11.31 6.73 15.74
C GLU A 323 10.65 5.40 15.41
N PHE A 324 10.01 4.78 16.41
CA PHE A 324 9.37 3.48 16.22
C PHE A 324 8.19 3.56 15.24
N ASP A 325 7.35 4.58 15.39
CA ASP A 325 6.10 4.75 14.63
C ASP A 325 5.30 3.43 14.49
N VAL A 326 5.09 2.76 15.62
CA VAL A 326 4.41 1.45 15.69
C VAL A 326 3.10 1.57 16.43
N LYS A 327 2.05 0.99 15.85
CA LYS A 327 0.74 0.86 16.49
C LYS A 327 0.42 -0.58 16.84
N ALA A 328 -0.27 -0.75 17.97
CA ALA A 328 -0.83 -2.01 18.43
C ALA A 328 -2.28 -1.82 18.83
N LEU A 329 -3.11 -2.83 18.59
CA LEU A 329 -4.54 -2.84 18.86
C LEU A 329 -4.90 -3.96 19.84
N PHE A 330 -5.52 -3.64 20.98
CA PHE A 330 -5.90 -4.62 21.98
C PHE A 330 -7.40 -4.57 22.26
N TYR A 331 -8.08 -5.69 22.05
CA TYR A 331 -9.46 -5.89 22.49
C TYR A 331 -9.42 -6.48 23.89
N ARG A 332 -9.78 -5.68 24.89
CA ARG A 332 -9.47 -5.91 26.30
C ARG A 332 -10.69 -6.34 27.09
N LYS A 333 -10.54 -7.40 27.87
CA LYS A 333 -11.58 -7.97 28.74
C LYS A 333 -11.51 -7.42 30.16
N LYS A 334 -10.36 -6.89 30.56
CA LYS A 334 -10.03 -6.39 31.90
C LYS A 334 -9.65 -4.91 31.80
N PRO A 335 -10.62 -3.97 31.86
CA PRO A 335 -10.35 -2.53 31.68
C PRO A 335 -9.29 -1.95 32.61
N ARG A 336 -9.14 -2.50 33.81
CA ARG A 336 -8.17 -2.08 34.82
C ARG A 336 -6.77 -2.68 34.64
N GLU A 337 -6.62 -3.68 33.77
CA GLU A 337 -5.32 -4.29 33.49
C GLU A 337 -4.42 -3.30 32.77
N HIS A 338 -3.16 -3.19 33.17
CA HIS A 338 -2.25 -2.21 32.59
C HIS A 338 -1.76 -2.58 31.19
N ILE A 339 -1.37 -1.56 30.44
CA ILE A 339 -0.63 -1.70 29.19
C ILE A 339 0.85 -1.51 29.51
N HIS A 340 1.65 -2.51 29.16
CA HIS A 340 3.10 -2.46 29.36
C HIS A 340 3.79 -2.16 28.04
N ILE A 341 4.60 -1.12 28.02
CA ILE A 341 5.45 -0.76 26.89
C ILE A 341 6.89 -0.89 27.34
N GLN A 342 7.62 -1.83 26.77
CA GLN A 342 8.97 -2.20 27.18
C GLN A 342 9.94 -2.03 26.03
N ILE A 343 11.06 -1.35 26.27
CA ILE A 343 12.12 -1.14 25.29
C ILE A 343 13.25 -2.12 25.58
N TYR A 344 13.76 -2.75 24.54
CA TYR A 344 14.88 -3.68 24.59
C TYR A 344 15.89 -3.34 23.49
N SER A 345 17.18 -3.56 23.75
CA SER A 345 18.23 -3.56 22.73
C SER A 345 18.49 -4.98 22.25
N LYS A 346 18.41 -5.20 20.93
CA LYS A 346 18.73 -6.48 20.30
C LYS A 346 20.24 -6.75 20.39
N ASN A 347 20.61 -7.89 20.97
CA ASN A 347 22.00 -8.37 21.00
C ASN A 347 22.13 -9.79 20.43
N VAL A 348 23.38 -10.25 20.27
CA VAL A 348 23.70 -11.57 19.71
C VAL A 348 23.21 -12.72 20.61
N MET A 349 23.40 -12.61 21.93
CA MET A 349 23.08 -13.67 22.88
C MET A 349 21.74 -13.44 23.59
N CYS A 350 21.62 -12.34 24.33
CA CYS A 350 20.42 -12.00 25.09
C CYS A 350 20.12 -10.51 24.95
N ASP A 351 18.86 -10.17 24.66
CA ASP A 351 18.44 -8.80 24.48
C ASP A 351 18.44 -8.07 25.83
N THR A 352 18.98 -6.85 25.85
CA THR A 352 19.09 -6.06 27.08
C THR A 352 17.85 -5.22 27.27
N PHE A 353 17.28 -5.22 28.48
CA PHE A 353 16.15 -4.35 28.83
C PHE A 353 16.63 -2.90 29.01
N MET A 354 15.98 -1.95 28.34
CA MET A 354 16.37 -0.53 28.36
C MET A 354 15.42 0.34 29.19
N GLY A 355 14.23 -0.16 29.50
CA GLY A 355 13.25 0.55 30.31
C GLY A 355 11.82 0.22 29.93
N GLN A 356 10.87 0.63 30.76
CA GLN A 356 9.45 0.46 30.51
C GLN A 356 8.62 1.64 30.98
N VAL A 357 7.41 1.73 30.43
CA VAL A 357 6.32 2.51 31.00
C VAL A 357 5.09 1.61 31.15
N ILE A 358 4.33 1.86 32.20
CA ILE A 358 3.09 1.15 32.51
C ILE A 358 1.97 2.18 32.45
N LEU A 359 0.99 1.92 31.61
CA LEU A 359 -0.07 2.87 31.30
C LEU A 359 -1.41 2.30 31.76
N THR A 360 -2.17 3.13 32.46
CA THR A 360 -3.61 2.94 32.65
C THR A 360 -4.31 3.59 31.48
N SER A 361 -5.21 2.86 30.82
CA SER A 361 -6.04 3.40 29.75
C SER A 361 -7.43 3.65 30.36
N ASP A 362 -7.73 4.93 30.59
CA ASP A 362 -9.07 5.42 30.93
C ASP A 362 -9.70 5.99 29.65
N PRO A 363 -10.91 5.57 29.24
CA PRO A 363 -11.63 6.18 28.12
C PRO A 363 -11.81 7.71 28.24
N SER A 364 -11.72 8.25 29.45
CA SER A 364 -11.87 9.66 29.79
C SER A 364 -10.57 10.46 29.64
N ASP A 365 -9.43 9.80 29.43
CA ASP A 365 -8.16 10.50 29.25
C ASP A 365 -8.13 11.18 27.87
N LEU A 366 -8.18 12.52 27.89
CA LEU A 366 -8.22 13.36 26.70
C LEU A 366 -6.82 13.71 26.18
N GLN A 367 -5.75 13.33 26.90
CA GLN A 367 -4.39 13.54 26.39
C GLN A 367 -4.12 12.59 25.23
N GLN A 368 -3.98 13.18 24.04
CA GLN A 368 -3.71 12.42 22.83
C GLN A 368 -2.28 11.86 22.82
N GLU A 369 -1.33 12.51 23.50
CA GLU A 369 0.09 12.14 23.49
C GLU A 369 0.72 12.39 24.87
N HIS A 370 1.53 11.43 25.32
CA HIS A 370 2.25 11.49 26.59
C HIS A 370 3.73 11.23 26.35
N THR A 371 4.58 12.08 26.94
CA THR A 371 6.03 11.84 27.06
C THR A 371 6.34 11.42 28.48
N LEU A 372 6.87 10.22 28.64
CA LEU A 372 7.03 9.57 29.95
C LEU A 372 8.47 9.14 30.16
N HIS A 373 8.96 9.30 31.38
CA HIS A 373 10.28 8.79 31.78
C HIS A 373 10.27 7.26 31.84
N LEU A 374 11.33 6.65 31.32
CA LEU A 374 11.52 5.21 31.40
C LEU A 374 11.81 4.79 32.84
N ARG A 375 11.30 3.62 33.23
CA ARG A 375 11.51 3.04 34.56
C ARG A 375 12.07 1.63 34.47
N ASP A 376 12.75 1.21 35.52
CA ASP A 376 13.19 -0.17 35.68
C ASP A 376 12.03 -1.13 36.06
N LYS A 377 12.29 -2.44 36.10
CA LYS A 377 11.31 -3.50 36.45
C LYS A 377 10.93 -3.56 37.93
N GLY A 378 11.60 -2.80 38.79
CA GLY A 378 11.34 -2.76 40.24
C GLY A 378 10.29 -1.74 40.67
N ASN A 379 9.72 -1.91 41.87
CA ASN A 379 8.67 -1.06 42.44
C ASN A 379 9.20 -0.02 43.46
N ARG A 380 10.49 0.36 43.39
CA ARG A 380 11.11 1.33 44.32
C ARG A 380 11.04 2.75 43.76
N GLN A 381 10.88 3.73 44.65
CA GLN A 381 10.65 5.16 44.33
C GLN A 381 11.81 5.85 43.58
N SER A 382 12.97 5.19 43.38
CA SER A 382 14.15 5.74 42.68
C SER A 382 14.57 4.90 41.46
N ASN A 383 13.60 4.45 40.65
CA ASN A 383 13.82 3.53 39.53
C ASN A 383 13.76 4.21 38.15
N ASP A 384 13.93 5.53 38.08
CA ASP A 384 13.95 6.26 36.82
C ASP A 384 15.22 5.89 36.05
N LEU A 385 15.03 5.50 34.80
CA LEU A 385 16.09 5.24 33.83
C LEU A 385 16.25 6.48 32.93
N PRO A 386 17.45 6.69 32.37
CA PRO A 386 17.63 7.76 31.41
C PRO A 386 16.79 7.50 30.16
N GLY A 387 16.25 8.59 29.62
CA GLY A 387 15.48 8.59 28.40
C GLY A 387 13.98 8.57 28.63
N ASN A 388 13.28 9.00 27.59
CA ASN A 388 11.85 9.19 27.59
C ASN A 388 11.24 8.44 26.42
N ILE A 389 9.96 8.08 26.54
CA ILE A 389 9.16 7.48 25.48
C ILE A 389 7.94 8.34 25.21
N THR A 390 7.64 8.54 23.93
CA THR A 390 6.48 9.31 23.47
C THR A 390 5.45 8.34 22.92
N VAL A 391 4.25 8.39 23.49
CA VAL A 391 3.17 7.43 23.20
C VAL A 391 1.83 8.15 23.10
N SER A 392 0.96 7.65 22.23
CA SER A 392 -0.44 8.03 22.12
C SER A 392 -1.31 6.82 22.43
N ILE A 393 -2.36 7.00 23.24
CA ILE A 393 -3.31 5.94 23.55
C ILE A 393 -4.72 6.44 23.24
N ILE A 394 -5.47 5.63 22.52
CA ILE A 394 -6.89 5.87 22.25
C ILE A 394 -7.66 4.64 22.73
N THR A 395 -8.68 4.86 23.56
CA THR A 395 -9.53 3.78 24.08
C THR A 395 -10.99 4.07 23.81
N LYS A 396 -11.73 3.06 23.37
CA LYS A 396 -13.17 3.14 23.09
C LYS A 396 -13.88 1.95 23.71
N ASP A 397 -15.10 2.18 24.19
CA ASP A 397 -16.05 1.18 24.69
C ASP A 397 -16.75 0.42 23.55
N VAL A 398 -16.98 1.09 22.43
CA VAL A 398 -17.44 0.47 21.20
C VAL A 398 -16.26 -0.15 20.46
N LEU A 399 -16.24 -1.48 20.33
CA LEU A 399 -15.11 -2.26 19.79
C LEU A 399 -14.78 -1.94 18.32
N THR A 400 -15.75 -1.44 17.57
CA THR A 400 -15.58 -1.00 16.19
C THR A 400 -15.15 0.46 16.07
N ASN A 401 -14.94 1.23 17.14
CA ASN A 401 -14.64 2.67 17.01
C ASN A 401 -13.13 3.00 16.91
N ILE A 402 -12.32 2.13 16.29
CA ILE A 402 -10.86 2.32 16.07
C ILE A 402 -10.41 1.89 14.65
#